data_AF-A0A7Y8JBL7-F1
#
_entry.id   AF-A0A7Y8JBL7-F1
#
_cell.length_a   1.000
_cell.length_b   1.000
_cell.length_c   1.000
_cell.angle_alpha   90.00
_cell.angle_beta   90.00
_cell.angle_gamma   90.00
#
_symmetry.space_group_name_H-M   'P 1'
#
loop_
_entity.id
_entity.type
_entity.pdbx_description
1 polymer ?
#
loop_
_entity_poly.entity_id
_entity_poly.type
_entity_poly.pdbx_seq_one_letter_code
_entity_poly.pdbx_strand_id
1 'polypeptide(L)'
;MKRWLWAGLFVALPVVAQEAAPTPVRFGYAVEDTDVLLRQRLFGLAHGVHLLLSACLDKNENAAAVQRAYEAWHAAQAPAIEAIRVALAEHHFGVQASRAGWQDIARVLGLKETIYPALGTVSLEEACATLPAALSRPAYDFATQLGMTHAAASQQ
;
A
#
# COMPACT_ATOMS: atom_id res chain seq x y z
N MET A 1 43.71 -46.26 -25.45
CA MET A 1 42.31 -46.55 -25.08
C MET A 1 42.08 -46.15 -23.62
N LYS A 2 41.46 -44.99 -23.34
CA LYS A 2 40.97 -44.67 -21.97
C LYS A 2 39.81 -43.67 -22.07
N ARG A 3 38.58 -44.20 -22.02
CA ARG A 3 37.32 -43.46 -22.07
C ARG A 3 37.07 -42.88 -20.67
N TRP A 4 37.06 -41.55 -20.54
CA TRP A 4 36.58 -40.87 -19.34
C TRP A 4 35.10 -40.57 -19.52
N LEU A 5 34.25 -41.32 -18.83
CA LEU A 5 32.82 -41.06 -18.71
C LEU A 5 32.63 -39.96 -17.66
N TRP A 6 32.27 -38.75 -18.09
CA TRP A 6 31.73 -37.73 -17.20
C TRP A 6 30.24 -37.99 -17.04
N ALA A 7 29.84 -38.51 -15.88
CA ALA A 7 28.45 -38.58 -15.47
C ALA A 7 28.01 -37.18 -15.03
N GLY A 8 27.27 -36.48 -15.91
CA GLY A 8 26.63 -35.20 -15.60
C GLY A 8 25.47 -35.43 -14.63
N LEU A 9 25.60 -34.91 -13.42
CA LEU A 9 24.51 -34.85 -12.44
C LEU A 9 23.57 -33.70 -12.84
N PHE A 10 22.44 -34.02 -13.47
CA PHE A 10 21.34 -33.08 -13.67
C PHE A 10 20.60 -32.89 -12.33
N VAL A 11 20.83 -31.75 -11.67
CA VAL A 11 20.03 -31.32 -10.52
C VAL A 11 18.70 -30.80 -11.06
N ALA A 12 17.63 -31.56 -10.89
CA ALA A 12 16.26 -31.10 -11.14
C ALA A 12 15.86 -30.14 -10.01
N LEU A 13 15.83 -28.84 -10.30
CA LEU A 13 15.25 -27.86 -9.38
C LEU A 13 13.72 -27.99 -9.42
N PRO A 14 13.02 -27.97 -8.27
CA PRO A 14 11.56 -27.98 -8.25
C PRO A 14 11.03 -26.69 -8.87
N VAL A 15 10.15 -26.82 -9.87
CA VAL A 15 9.32 -25.71 -10.34
C VAL A 15 8.35 -25.38 -9.20
N VAL A 16 8.60 -24.28 -8.50
CA VAL A 16 7.60 -23.67 -7.62
C VAL A 16 6.47 -23.21 -8.54
N ALA A 17 5.29 -23.83 -8.41
CA ALA A 17 4.10 -23.38 -9.12
C ALA A 17 3.78 -21.96 -8.63
N GLN A 18 4.00 -20.97 -9.51
CA GLN A 18 3.60 -19.60 -9.25
C GLN A 18 2.07 -19.57 -9.16
N GLU A 19 1.54 -19.36 -7.96
CA GLU A 19 0.11 -19.14 -7.77
C GLU A 19 -0.35 -17.94 -8.61
N ALA A 20 -1.38 -18.13 -9.45
CA ALA A 20 -1.89 -17.07 -10.31
C ALA A 20 -2.44 -15.90 -9.49
N ALA A 21 -2.19 -14.66 -9.94
CA ALA A 21 -2.69 -13.46 -9.28
C ALA A 21 -4.23 -13.49 -9.10
N PRO A 22 -4.75 -12.90 -8.01
CA PRO A 22 -6.19 -12.88 -7.78
C PRO A 22 -6.90 -12.09 -8.88
N THR A 23 -8.04 -12.62 -9.33
CA THR A 23 -8.83 -11.97 -10.39
C THR A 23 -9.88 -11.04 -9.76
N PRO A 24 -9.89 -9.74 -10.08
CA PRO A 24 -10.89 -8.82 -9.56
C PRO A 24 -12.27 -9.07 -10.18
N VAL A 25 -13.31 -8.94 -9.35
CA VAL A 25 -14.74 -9.01 -9.72
C VAL A 25 -15.38 -7.64 -9.88
N ARG A 26 -14.73 -6.58 -9.37
CA ARG A 26 -15.14 -5.17 -9.52
C ARG A 26 -13.92 -4.30 -9.79
N PHE A 27 -14.05 -3.35 -10.71
CA PHE A 27 -12.97 -2.43 -11.11
C PHE A 27 -13.30 -0.98 -10.77
N GLY A 28 -12.27 -0.18 -10.50
CA GLY A 28 -12.40 1.26 -10.32
C GLY A 28 -13.12 1.67 -9.03
N TYR A 29 -13.59 2.92 -9.01
CA TYR A 29 -14.19 3.52 -7.83
C TYR A 29 -15.67 3.15 -7.68
N ALA A 30 -16.09 2.83 -6.45
CA ALA A 30 -17.46 2.48 -6.12
C ALA A 30 -18.25 3.75 -5.74
N VAL A 31 -18.49 4.64 -6.72
CA VAL A 31 -19.11 5.95 -6.46
C VAL A 31 -20.52 5.89 -5.84
N GLU A 32 -21.22 4.78 -6.04
CA GLU A 32 -22.56 4.53 -5.50
C GLU A 32 -22.55 3.99 -4.05
N ASP A 33 -21.39 3.58 -3.54
CA ASP A 33 -21.21 3.06 -2.17
C ASP A 33 -20.26 3.97 -1.41
N THR A 34 -20.82 4.84 -0.56
CA THR A 34 -20.06 5.87 0.14
C THR A 34 -19.03 5.32 1.12
N ASP A 35 -19.28 4.14 1.72
CA ASP A 35 -18.31 3.53 2.66
C ASP A 35 -17.12 2.96 1.89
N VAL A 36 -17.38 2.24 0.80
CA VAL A 36 -16.30 1.73 -0.07
C VAL A 36 -15.53 2.89 -0.70
N LEU A 37 -16.21 3.93 -1.17
CA LEU A 37 -15.57 5.11 -1.75
C LEU A 37 -14.65 5.82 -0.75
N LEU A 38 -15.08 5.96 0.52
CA LEU A 38 -14.24 6.51 1.58
C LEU A 38 -12.98 5.66 1.75
N ARG A 39 -13.12 4.33 1.85
CA ARG A 39 -11.98 3.41 1.99
C ARG A 39 -11.04 3.47 0.79
N GLN A 40 -11.56 3.57 -0.43
CA GLN A 40 -10.75 3.73 -1.65
C GLN A 40 -9.97 5.05 -1.64
N ARG A 41 -10.58 6.15 -1.16
CA ARG A 41 -9.89 7.43 -0.98
C ARG A 41 -8.76 7.33 0.05
N LEU A 42 -9.04 6.74 1.22
CA LEU A 42 -8.04 6.59 2.28
C LEU A 42 -6.89 5.66 1.86
N PHE A 43 -7.20 4.56 1.15
CA PHE A 43 -6.20 3.69 0.55
C PHE A 43 -5.32 4.46 -0.44
N GLY A 44 -5.93 5.28 -1.32
CA GLY A 44 -5.20 6.13 -2.26
C GLY A 44 -4.26 7.13 -1.57
N LEU A 45 -4.71 7.74 -0.45
CA LEU A 45 -3.85 8.61 0.36
C LEU A 45 -2.68 7.85 0.98
N ALA A 46 -2.94 6.68 1.60
CA ALA A 46 -1.89 5.85 2.18
C ALA A 46 -0.85 5.42 1.13
N HIS A 47 -1.34 5.02 -0.05
CA HIS A 47 -0.50 4.64 -1.18
C HIS A 47 0.36 5.82 -1.65
N GLY A 48 -0.24 7.00 -1.83
CA GLY A 48 0.50 8.21 -2.21
C GLY A 48 1.58 8.61 -1.20
N VAL A 49 1.30 8.49 0.11
CA VAL A 49 2.30 8.73 1.17
C VAL A 49 3.47 7.74 1.05
N HIS A 50 3.21 6.46 0.77
CA HIS A 50 4.27 5.47 0.59
C HIS A 50 5.13 5.75 -0.65
N LEU A 51 4.52 6.18 -1.76
CA LEU A 51 5.26 6.59 -2.95
C LEU A 51 6.13 7.82 -2.71
N LEU A 52 5.59 8.82 -2.00
CA LEU A 52 6.34 10.02 -1.66
C LEU A 52 7.49 9.70 -0.71
N LEU A 53 7.27 8.88 0.31
CA LEU A 53 8.33 8.38 1.19
C LEU A 53 9.47 7.76 0.38
N SER A 54 9.13 6.81 -0.50
CA SER A 54 10.12 6.10 -1.31
C SER A 54 10.96 7.08 -2.14
N ALA A 55 10.31 8.07 -2.77
CA ALA A 55 11.01 9.11 -3.51
C ALA A 55 11.87 10.03 -2.62
N CYS A 56 11.42 10.34 -1.40
CA CYS A 56 12.17 11.18 -0.46
C CYS A 56 13.43 10.50 0.10
N LEU A 57 13.38 9.18 0.34
CA LEU A 57 14.52 8.42 0.87
C LEU A 57 15.68 8.32 -0.13
N ASP A 58 15.38 8.28 -1.43
CA ASP A 58 16.41 8.14 -2.46
C ASP A 58 17.26 9.41 -2.66
N LYS A 59 16.75 10.60 -2.33
CA LYS A 59 17.33 11.89 -2.78
C LYS A 59 17.08 13.11 -1.86
N ASN A 60 17.14 13.01 -0.53
CA ASN A 60 16.86 14.18 0.30
C ASN A 60 17.64 14.29 1.62
N GLU A 61 18.09 15.49 1.96
CA GLU A 61 18.65 15.85 3.27
C GLU A 61 17.64 15.67 4.43
N ASN A 62 16.34 15.74 4.12
CA ASN A 62 15.22 15.53 5.04
C ASN A 62 14.85 14.06 5.24
N ALA A 63 15.54 13.11 4.59
CA ALA A 63 15.17 11.68 4.60
C ALA A 63 14.94 11.13 6.01
N ALA A 64 15.79 11.49 6.98
CA ALA A 64 15.64 11.04 8.37
C ALA A 64 14.39 11.61 9.06
N ALA A 65 14.06 12.88 8.82
CA ALA A 65 12.87 13.50 9.40
C ALA A 65 11.58 12.93 8.77
N VAL A 66 11.60 12.74 7.45
CA VAL A 66 10.51 12.11 6.68
C VAL A 66 10.28 10.68 7.14
N GLN A 67 11.34 9.86 7.26
CA GLN A 67 11.25 8.47 7.70
C GLN A 67 10.60 8.38 9.09
N ARG A 68 11.08 9.16 10.07
CA ARG A 68 10.53 9.16 11.42
C ARG A 68 9.06 9.56 11.45
N ALA A 69 8.69 10.60 10.70
CA ALA A 69 7.31 11.06 10.62
C ALA A 69 6.40 10.00 10.00
N TYR A 70 6.87 9.34 8.93
CA TYR A 70 6.16 8.23 8.29
C TYR A 70 5.98 7.05 9.24
N GLU A 71 7.03 6.61 9.93
CA GLU A 71 6.97 5.47 10.85
C GLU A 71 5.98 5.72 11.99
N ALA A 72 6.03 6.91 12.60
CA ALA A 72 5.10 7.30 13.66
C ALA A 72 3.64 7.33 13.16
N TRP A 73 3.42 7.93 11.99
CA TRP A 73 2.10 7.98 11.36
C TRP A 73 1.59 6.58 10.99
N HIS A 74 2.41 5.77 10.32
CA HIS A 74 2.03 4.44 9.87
C HIS A 74 1.72 3.52 11.06
N ALA A 75 2.50 3.60 12.15
CA ALA A 75 2.22 2.86 13.38
C ALA A 75 0.88 3.27 14.00
N ALA A 76 0.59 4.57 14.06
CA ALA A 76 -0.68 5.08 14.60
C ALA A 76 -1.90 4.68 13.72
N GLN A 77 -1.70 4.59 12.41
CA GLN A 77 -2.77 4.28 11.44
C GLN A 77 -2.87 2.79 11.07
N ALA A 78 -1.98 1.93 11.57
CA ALA A 78 -1.90 0.52 11.16
C ALA A 78 -3.25 -0.23 11.25
N PRO A 79 -4.06 -0.10 12.33
CA PRO A 79 -5.36 -0.77 12.39
C PRO A 79 -6.33 -0.29 11.31
N ALA A 80 -6.34 1.02 11.01
CA ALA A 80 -7.20 1.60 9.99
C ALA A 80 -6.76 1.18 8.58
N ILE A 81 -5.46 1.20 8.30
CA ILE A 81 -4.88 0.76 7.03
C ILE A 81 -5.21 -0.72 6.78
N GLU A 82 -5.11 -1.57 7.80
CA GLU A 82 -5.48 -2.98 7.68
C GLU A 82 -6.98 -3.18 7.43
N ALA A 83 -7.85 -2.47 8.17
CA ALA A 83 -9.29 -2.53 7.96
C ALA A 83 -9.70 -2.06 6.55
N ILE A 84 -9.02 -1.03 6.01
CA ILE A 84 -9.20 -0.58 4.62
C ILE A 84 -8.76 -1.69 3.66
N ARG A 85 -7.57 -2.27 3.85
CA ARG A 85 -7.02 -3.32 2.98
C ARG A 85 -7.97 -4.52 2.89
N VAL A 86 -8.44 -5.02 4.03
CA VAL A 86 -9.36 -6.17 4.10
C VAL A 86 -10.67 -5.85 3.38
N ALA A 87 -11.32 -4.73 3.71
CA ALA A 87 -12.59 -4.36 3.11
C ALA A 87 -12.49 -4.16 1.58
N LEU A 88 -11.41 -3.54 1.10
CA LEU A 88 -11.19 -3.37 -0.34
C LEU A 88 -10.83 -4.68 -1.05
N ALA A 89 -10.09 -5.57 -0.39
CA ALA A 89 -9.83 -6.91 -0.91
C ALA A 89 -11.14 -7.70 -1.08
N GLU A 90 -12.02 -7.67 -0.07
CA GLU A 90 -13.35 -8.30 -0.12
C GLU A 90 -14.21 -7.70 -1.23
N HIS A 91 -14.26 -6.36 -1.32
CA HIS A 91 -15.04 -5.67 -2.33
C HIS A 91 -14.58 -5.99 -3.76
N HIS A 92 -13.27 -5.94 -4.02
CA HIS A 92 -12.74 -6.06 -5.38
C HIS A 92 -12.48 -7.51 -5.81
N PHE A 93 -12.23 -8.45 -4.89
CA PHE A 93 -11.78 -9.81 -5.24
C PHE A 93 -12.69 -10.93 -4.69
N GLY A 94 -13.67 -10.61 -3.84
CA GLY A 94 -14.65 -11.58 -3.34
C GLY A 94 -14.00 -12.81 -2.71
N VAL A 95 -14.26 -14.00 -3.27
CA VAL A 95 -13.71 -15.27 -2.76
C VAL A 95 -12.17 -15.34 -2.77
N GLN A 96 -11.51 -14.47 -3.55
CA GLN A 96 -10.05 -14.39 -3.64
C GLN A 96 -9.45 -13.27 -2.75
N ALA A 97 -10.26 -12.63 -1.89
CA ALA A 97 -9.82 -11.51 -1.05
C ALA A 97 -8.60 -11.82 -0.18
N SER A 98 -8.52 -13.03 0.38
CA SER A 98 -7.36 -13.45 1.20
C SER A 98 -6.04 -13.51 0.43
N ARG A 99 -6.10 -13.57 -0.91
CA ARG A 99 -4.94 -13.61 -1.82
C ARG A 99 -4.60 -12.23 -2.38
N ALA A 100 -5.48 -11.24 -2.23
CA ALA A 100 -5.27 -9.89 -2.72
C ALA A 100 -4.38 -9.08 -1.77
N GLY A 101 -3.20 -8.72 -2.29
CA GLY A 101 -2.26 -7.86 -1.60
C GLY A 101 -2.49 -6.37 -1.88
N TRP A 102 -1.68 -5.53 -1.24
CA TRP A 102 -1.69 -4.07 -1.45
C TRP A 102 -1.59 -3.69 -2.93
N GLN A 103 -0.69 -4.33 -3.67
CA GLN A 103 -0.46 -4.02 -5.09
C GLN A 103 -1.63 -4.42 -5.99
N ASP A 104 -2.37 -5.48 -5.64
CA ASP A 104 -3.56 -5.86 -6.39
C ASP A 104 -4.68 -4.84 -6.20
N ILE A 105 -4.85 -4.33 -4.98
CA ILE A 105 -5.79 -3.25 -4.67
C ILE A 105 -5.37 -1.96 -5.37
N ALA A 106 -4.09 -1.59 -5.35
CA ALA A 106 -3.60 -0.41 -6.07
C ALA A 106 -3.88 -0.51 -7.58
N ARG A 107 -3.65 -1.68 -8.18
CA ARG A 107 -3.88 -1.94 -9.61
C ARG A 107 -5.36 -1.87 -9.97
N VAL A 108 -6.26 -2.47 -9.19
CA VAL A 108 -7.71 -2.46 -9.49
C VAL A 108 -8.32 -1.07 -9.35
N LEU A 109 -7.75 -0.22 -8.51
CA LEU A 109 -8.10 1.19 -8.36
C LEU A 109 -7.42 2.10 -9.39
N GLY A 110 -6.50 1.59 -10.21
CA GLY A 110 -5.77 2.37 -11.20
C GLY A 110 -4.77 3.38 -10.59
N LEU A 111 -4.26 3.10 -9.40
CA LEU A 111 -3.27 3.95 -8.75
C LEU A 111 -1.91 3.87 -9.46
N LYS A 112 -1.11 4.94 -9.35
CA LYS A 112 0.21 5.03 -9.96
C LYS A 112 1.23 4.22 -9.16
N GLU A 113 2.25 3.70 -9.82
CA GLU A 113 3.34 2.96 -9.16
C GLU A 113 4.51 3.88 -8.75
N THR A 114 4.48 5.15 -9.14
CA THR A 114 5.48 6.16 -8.77
C THR A 114 4.80 7.47 -8.42
N ILE A 115 5.47 8.32 -7.62
CA ILE A 115 4.94 9.62 -7.21
C ILE A 115 4.85 10.63 -8.39
N TYR A 116 5.51 10.33 -9.52
CA TYR A 116 5.43 11.13 -10.73
C TYR A 116 4.33 10.59 -11.66
N PRO A 117 3.51 11.46 -12.29
CA PRO A 117 3.56 12.93 -12.30
C PRO A 117 2.72 13.60 -11.19
N ALA A 118 2.28 12.86 -10.16
CA ALA A 118 1.30 13.34 -9.17
C ALA A 118 1.74 14.58 -8.38
N LEU A 119 3.05 14.86 -8.30
CA LEU A 119 3.57 16.09 -7.71
C LEU A 119 3.19 17.37 -8.50
N GLY A 120 2.86 17.26 -9.79
CA GLY A 120 2.49 18.39 -10.62
C GLY A 120 3.60 19.45 -10.67
N THR A 121 3.30 20.65 -10.15
CA THR A 121 4.24 21.78 -10.07
C THR A 121 5.05 21.81 -8.77
N VAL A 122 4.72 20.98 -7.78
CA VAL A 122 5.44 20.90 -6.50
C VAL A 122 6.73 20.14 -6.72
N SER A 123 7.85 20.69 -6.26
CA SER A 123 9.13 19.98 -6.33
C SER A 123 9.16 18.81 -5.35
N LEU A 124 9.93 17.76 -5.65
CA LEU A 124 10.12 16.65 -4.70
C LEU A 124 10.71 17.14 -3.38
N GLU A 125 11.64 18.10 -3.43
CA GLU A 125 12.25 18.70 -2.25
C GLU A 125 11.22 19.34 -1.33
N GLU A 126 10.34 20.19 -1.89
CA GLU A 126 9.25 20.85 -1.15
C GLU A 126 8.24 19.83 -0.59
N ALA A 127 7.88 18.82 -1.39
CA ALA A 127 6.97 17.76 -0.95
C ALA A 127 7.57 16.97 0.23
N CYS A 128 8.86 16.64 0.18
CA CYS A 128 9.55 15.94 1.27
C CYS A 128 9.70 16.82 2.52
N ALA A 129 10.04 18.10 2.36
CA ALA A 129 10.20 19.03 3.48
C ALA A 129 8.88 19.25 4.26
N THR A 130 7.75 19.22 3.56
CA THR A 130 6.42 19.47 4.16
C THR A 130 5.70 18.20 4.62
N LEU A 131 6.15 17.01 4.21
CA LEU A 131 5.50 15.74 4.53
C LEU A 131 5.31 15.52 6.05
N PRO A 132 6.29 15.77 6.94
CA PRO A 132 6.08 15.60 8.38
C PRO A 132 4.90 16.41 8.92
N ALA A 133 4.78 17.68 8.53
CA ALA A 133 3.68 18.54 8.94
C ALA A 133 2.35 18.09 8.32
N ALA A 134 2.37 17.58 7.09
CA ALA A 134 1.18 17.07 6.42
C ALA A 134 0.61 15.84 7.16
N LEU A 135 1.45 14.87 7.56
CA LEU A 135 1.01 13.63 8.22
C LEU A 135 0.34 13.87 9.59
N SER A 136 0.55 15.03 10.22
CA SER A 136 -0.14 15.42 11.45
C SER A 136 -1.52 16.05 11.22
N ARG A 137 -1.95 16.27 9.97
CA ARG A 137 -3.24 16.91 9.68
C ARG A 137 -4.40 15.90 9.78
N PRO A 138 -5.63 16.35 10.11
CA PRO A 138 -6.80 15.49 10.21
C PRO A 138 -7.10 14.64 8.96
N ALA A 139 -6.71 15.12 7.77
CA ALA A 139 -6.86 14.37 6.52
C ALA A 139 -6.07 13.05 6.48
N TYR A 140 -5.02 12.92 7.32
CA TYR A 140 -4.17 11.73 7.44
C TYR A 140 -4.47 10.92 8.71
N ASP A 141 -5.48 11.30 9.48
CA ASP A 141 -6.01 10.50 10.59
C ASP A 141 -7.13 9.60 10.07
N PHE A 142 -6.77 8.40 9.63
CA PHE A 142 -7.70 7.45 9.03
C PHE A 142 -8.57 6.77 10.08
N ALA A 143 -8.02 6.50 11.27
CA ALA A 143 -8.77 5.92 12.38
C ALA A 143 -9.96 6.82 12.76
N THR A 144 -9.74 8.14 12.87
CA THR A 144 -10.83 9.09 13.13
C THR A 144 -11.82 9.15 11.96
N GLN A 145 -11.34 9.19 10.71
CA GLN A 145 -12.21 9.22 9.53
C GLN A 145 -13.08 7.96 9.37
N LEU A 146 -12.63 6.81 9.89
CA LEU A 146 -13.38 5.56 9.93
C LEU A 146 -14.18 5.36 11.24
N GLY A 147 -14.14 6.31 12.18
CA GLY A 147 -14.82 6.20 13.47
C GLY A 147 -14.24 5.12 14.41
N MET A 148 -13.00 4.68 14.19
CA MET A 148 -12.37 3.59 14.95
C MET A 148 -11.85 4.02 16.34
N THR A 149 -11.90 5.31 16.66
CA THR A 149 -11.36 5.89 17.90
C THR A 149 -12.27 5.72 19.13
N HIS A 150 -13.49 5.19 18.98
CA HIS A 150 -14.48 5.02 20.06
C HIS A 150 -14.67 3.58 20.57
N ALA A 151 -14.00 2.57 20.01
CA ALA A 151 -14.20 1.17 20.42
C ALA A 151 -13.52 0.77 21.74
N ALA A 152 -12.76 1.66 22.38
CA ALA A 152 -12.05 1.39 23.64
C ALA A 152 -12.80 1.84 24.91
N ALA A 153 -13.95 2.52 24.79
CA ALA A 153 -14.64 3.14 25.94
C ALA A 153 -15.94 2.41 26.38
N SER A 154 -16.30 1.28 25.79
CA SER A 154 -17.58 0.58 26.04
C SER A 154 -17.44 -0.83 26.62
N GLN A 155 -16.30 -1.13 27.27
CA GLN A 155 -16.16 -2.31 28.13
C GLN A 155 -15.72 -1.89 29.54
N GLN A 156 -16.60 -1.15 30.22
CA GLN A 156 -16.62 -1.07 31.68
C GLN A 156 -17.92 -1.67 32.19
#